data_AF-A0AAJ6TZF0-F1
#
_entry.id   AF-A0AAJ6TZF0-F1
#
_cell.length_a   1.000
_cell.length_b   1.000
_cell.length_c   1.000
_cell.angle_alpha   90.00
_cell.angle_beta   90.00
_cell.angle_gamma   90.00
#
_symmetry.space_group_name_H-M   'P 1'
#
loop_
_entity.id
_entity.type
_entity.pdbx_description
1 polymer ?
#
loop_
_entity_poly.entity_id
_entity_poly.type
_entity_poly.pdbx_seq_one_letter_code
_entity_poly.pdbx_strand_id
1 'polypeptide(L)'
;MISPSFISPLLTLAVVLTVTITPLISASGGFCQEKMATLGGVHDSQSSQNSVEIDSLARFAVDEHNKKENAILEFARVVKAKEQVVAGTMHHLTIEAIEAGKKKLYEAKVWVKPWLNFKELHEFKDAGDVPVFTSSDLGVKRDGHAPGWRAVPVHDPSVQDAAIHALKSIQQRSNSLFPYELQEVVHANAEVVDDSAKFDMLLKVKRGSTEEKFKVLVHKNNEGSYHLNQMEPHA
;
A
#
# COMPACT_ATOMS: atom_id res chain seq x y z
N MET A 1 25.63 33.36 -45.85
CA MET A 1 24.29 33.94 -45.70
C MET A 1 23.37 33.29 -46.71
N ILE A 2 22.13 32.99 -46.29
CA ILE A 2 20.99 32.44 -47.04
C ILE A 2 20.96 30.90 -47.15
N SER A 3 20.22 30.31 -46.20
CA SER A 3 19.46 29.06 -46.34
C SER A 3 18.34 29.22 -47.38
N PRO A 4 17.83 28.12 -47.98
CA PRO A 4 16.54 27.62 -47.50
C PRO A 4 16.35 26.09 -47.54
N SER A 5 15.32 25.67 -46.83
CA SER A 5 14.85 24.33 -46.49
C SER A 5 14.05 23.61 -47.61
N PHE A 6 13.60 22.38 -47.29
CA PHE A 6 12.64 21.50 -47.98
C PHE A 6 13.31 20.63 -49.08
N ILE A 7 13.13 19.30 -49.20
CA ILE A 7 11.90 18.47 -49.26
C ILE A 7 12.31 16.99 -48.99
N SER A 8 11.53 16.23 -48.20
CA SER A 8 11.56 14.74 -48.19
C SER A 8 10.77 14.19 -49.38
N PRO A 9 11.12 13.01 -49.94
CA PRO A 9 10.16 11.90 -49.80
C PRO A 9 10.79 10.50 -49.63
N LEU A 10 10.10 9.69 -48.82
CA LEU A 10 9.78 8.27 -48.99
C LEU A 10 10.62 7.43 -49.98
N LEU A 11 11.27 6.38 -49.46
CA LEU A 11 11.18 5.06 -50.10
C LEU A 11 11.12 3.96 -49.03
N THR A 12 9.98 3.30 -49.03
CA THR A 12 9.56 2.16 -48.22
C THR A 12 10.31 0.88 -48.61
N LEU A 13 10.72 0.08 -47.62
CA LEU A 13 10.78 -1.37 -47.81
C LEU A 13 10.30 -2.07 -46.53
N ALA A 14 9.01 -2.40 -46.53
CA ALA A 14 8.41 -3.32 -45.58
C ALA A 14 8.82 -4.75 -45.98
N VAL A 15 9.44 -5.48 -45.06
CA VAL A 15 9.49 -6.95 -45.13
C VAL A 15 8.61 -7.45 -43.99
N VAL A 16 7.38 -7.79 -44.36
CA VAL A 16 6.40 -8.45 -43.52
C VAL A 16 6.75 -9.94 -43.54
N LEU A 17 7.19 -10.49 -42.41
CA LEU A 17 7.30 -11.94 -42.23
C LEU A 17 6.08 -12.40 -41.40
N THR A 18 5.01 -12.77 -42.08
CA THR A 18 3.85 -13.41 -41.46
C THR A 18 4.17 -14.87 -41.16
N VAL A 19 4.40 -15.20 -39.89
CA VAL A 19 4.34 -16.59 -39.39
C VAL A 19 2.93 -16.82 -38.86
N THR A 20 2.09 -17.45 -39.67
CA THR A 20 0.75 -17.87 -39.28
C THR A 20 0.84 -19.20 -38.51
N ILE A 21 0.76 -19.13 -37.19
CA ILE A 21 0.60 -20.32 -36.33
C ILE A 21 -0.90 -20.57 -36.21
N THR A 22 -1.39 -21.62 -36.86
CA THR A 22 -2.76 -22.14 -36.68
C THR A 22 -2.84 -22.96 -35.38
N PRO A 23 -3.95 -22.88 -34.62
CA PRO A 23 -4.07 -23.57 -33.35
C PRO A 23 -4.52 -25.01 -33.55
N LEU A 24 -3.71 -25.98 -33.11
CA LEU A 24 -4.18 -27.35 -32.90
C LEU A 24 -4.68 -27.46 -31.46
N ILE A 25 -6.00 -27.44 -31.33
CA ILE A 25 -6.72 -27.73 -30.09
C ILE A 25 -6.42 -29.18 -29.70
N SER A 26 -5.74 -29.37 -28.56
CA SER A 26 -5.76 -30.64 -27.84
C SER A 26 -6.26 -30.37 -26.42
N ALA A 27 -7.34 -31.05 -26.08
CA ALA A 27 -8.04 -30.94 -24.82
C ALA A 27 -7.24 -31.55 -23.66
N SER A 28 -7.59 -31.08 -22.45
CA SER A 28 -7.29 -31.61 -21.11
C SER A 28 -5.90 -31.31 -20.52
N GLY A 29 -5.90 -30.41 -19.53
CA GLY A 29 -4.79 -30.11 -18.65
C GLY A 29 -4.91 -28.70 -18.10
N GLY A 30 -5.60 -28.52 -16.97
CA GLY A 30 -5.83 -27.22 -16.36
C GLY A 30 -4.53 -26.47 -16.12
N PHE A 31 -4.41 -25.29 -16.72
CA PHE A 31 -3.34 -24.34 -16.40
C PHE A 31 -3.93 -23.03 -15.91
N CYS A 32 -3.37 -22.62 -14.79
CA CYS A 32 -3.86 -21.60 -13.89
C CYS A 32 -3.85 -20.21 -14.51
N GLN A 33 -4.86 -19.45 -14.11
CA GLN A 33 -5.07 -18.04 -14.41
C GLN A 33 -3.85 -17.20 -14.00
N GLU A 34 -3.01 -16.84 -14.97
CA GLU A 34 -1.93 -15.88 -14.80
C GLU A 34 -2.56 -14.48 -14.63
N LYS A 35 -2.70 -14.03 -13.38
CA LYS A 35 -3.02 -12.65 -13.05
C LYS A 35 -1.85 -11.78 -13.52
N MET A 36 -2.09 -10.99 -14.56
CA MET A 36 -1.18 -9.92 -14.99
C MET A 36 -0.88 -8.99 -13.80
N ALA A 37 0.36 -9.01 -13.32
CA ALA A 37 0.82 -8.18 -12.23
C ALA A 37 1.09 -6.75 -12.72
N THR A 38 0.36 -5.78 -12.17
CA THR A 38 0.63 -4.35 -12.33
C THR A 38 1.95 -4.02 -11.64
N LEU A 39 2.96 -3.61 -12.41
CA LEU A 39 4.29 -3.31 -11.89
C LEU A 39 4.26 -1.97 -11.12
N GLY A 40 4.50 -2.02 -9.81
CA GLY A 40 4.79 -0.84 -8.99
C GLY A 40 4.10 -0.75 -7.62
N GLY A 41 3.08 -1.57 -7.35
CA GLY A 41 2.40 -1.59 -6.04
C GLY A 41 3.01 -2.59 -5.07
N VAL A 42 3.12 -2.24 -3.78
CA VAL A 42 3.27 -3.24 -2.71
C VAL A 42 1.95 -4.01 -2.66
N HIS A 43 1.98 -5.27 -3.04
CA HIS A 43 0.81 -6.13 -3.01
C HIS A 43 0.93 -7.12 -1.86
N ASP A 44 -0.16 -7.31 -1.12
CA ASP A 44 -0.26 -8.46 -0.23
C ASP A 44 -0.18 -9.73 -1.10
N SER A 45 0.69 -10.65 -0.73
CA SER A 45 0.85 -11.92 -1.44
C SER A 45 -0.48 -12.69 -1.36
N GLN A 46 -1.28 -12.59 -2.42
CA GLN A 46 -2.68 -13.03 -2.43
C GLN A 46 -2.86 -14.55 -2.53
N SER A 47 -1.79 -15.32 -2.26
CA SER A 47 -1.83 -16.77 -2.15
C SER A 47 -1.25 -17.18 -0.80
N SER A 48 -2.15 -17.25 0.17
CA SER A 48 -1.96 -17.88 1.48
C SER A 48 -0.79 -17.34 2.30
N GLN A 49 -1.11 -16.73 3.43
CA GLN A 49 -0.36 -16.98 4.66
C GLN A 49 0.02 -18.49 4.65
N ASN A 50 1.31 -18.82 4.58
CA ASN A 50 1.89 -20.18 4.47
C ASN A 50 2.16 -20.77 3.06
N SER A 51 2.61 -20.01 2.06
CA SER A 51 3.28 -20.67 0.91
C SER A 51 4.65 -21.21 1.34
N VAL A 52 5.00 -22.43 0.92
CA VAL A 52 6.28 -23.09 1.26
C VAL A 52 7.48 -22.21 0.90
N GLU A 53 7.34 -21.41 -0.15
CA GLU A 53 8.36 -20.47 -0.62
C GLU A 53 8.59 -19.33 0.38
N ILE A 54 7.54 -18.72 0.91
CA ILE A 54 7.63 -17.64 1.90
C ILE A 54 8.23 -18.14 3.23
N ASP A 55 7.86 -19.34 3.67
CA ASP A 55 8.47 -19.98 4.83
C ASP A 55 9.96 -20.27 4.62
N SER A 56 10.34 -20.69 3.41
CA SER A 56 11.75 -20.91 3.07
C SER A 56 12.58 -19.62 3.08
N LEU A 57 12.00 -18.51 2.61
CA LEU A 57 12.61 -17.18 2.63
C LEU A 57 12.75 -16.66 4.06
N ALA A 58 11.76 -16.90 4.91
CA ALA A 58 11.79 -16.52 6.32
C ALA A 58 12.85 -17.29 7.11
N ARG A 59 12.96 -18.60 6.90
CA ARG A 59 14.04 -19.40 7.49
C ARG A 59 15.41 -18.93 7.03
N PHE A 60 15.56 -18.67 5.74
CA PHE A 60 16.80 -18.10 5.20
C PHE A 60 17.16 -16.76 5.87
N ALA A 61 16.19 -15.87 6.08
CA ALA A 61 16.42 -14.61 6.77
C ALA A 61 16.91 -14.80 8.22
N VAL A 62 16.27 -15.69 8.98
CA VAL A 62 16.66 -15.99 10.37
C VAL A 62 18.05 -16.64 10.42
N ASP A 63 18.33 -17.60 9.53
CA ASP A 63 19.63 -18.28 9.46
C ASP A 63 20.76 -17.31 9.10
N GLU A 64 20.54 -16.43 8.13
CA GLU A 64 21.53 -15.43 7.73
C GLU A 64 21.77 -14.39 8.82
N HIS A 65 20.74 -13.97 9.56
CA HIS A 65 20.91 -13.09 10.70
C HIS A 65 21.68 -13.77 11.83
N ASN A 66 21.33 -15.02 12.18
CA ASN A 66 22.05 -15.79 13.20
C ASN A 66 23.53 -15.95 12.88
N LYS A 67 23.89 -16.17 11.60
CA LYS A 67 25.30 -16.24 11.16
C LYS A 67 26.03 -14.89 11.24
N LYS A 68 25.36 -13.79 10.89
CA LYS A 68 25.97 -12.45 10.84
C LYS A 68 26.15 -11.85 12.23
N GLU A 69 25.13 -11.96 13.07
CA GLU A 69 25.06 -11.32 14.39
C GLU A 69 25.39 -12.28 15.55
N ASN A 70 25.74 -13.54 15.27
CA ASN A 70 25.88 -14.60 16.28
C ASN A 70 24.66 -14.72 17.21
N ALA A 71 23.47 -14.45 16.68
CA ALA A 71 22.21 -14.55 17.41
C ALA A 71 21.70 -16.01 17.44
N ILE A 72 20.85 -16.32 18.43
CA ILE A 72 20.17 -17.61 18.56
C ILE A 72 18.66 -17.35 18.45
N LEU A 73 18.22 -17.04 17.24
CA LEU A 73 16.80 -16.90 16.91
C LEU A 73 16.26 -18.22 16.37
N GLU A 74 15.17 -18.70 16.95
CA GLU A 74 14.43 -19.86 16.45
C GLU A 74 13.21 -19.38 15.65
N PHE A 75 13.15 -19.71 14.37
CA PHE A 75 12.00 -19.39 13.52
C PHE A 75 10.74 -20.11 14.04
N ALA A 76 9.67 -19.36 14.35
CA ALA A 76 8.38 -19.93 14.74
C ALA A 76 7.40 -19.96 13.56
N ARG A 77 7.10 -18.80 12.97
CA ARG A 77 6.18 -18.68 11.82
C ARG A 77 6.29 -17.33 11.12
N VAL A 78 5.75 -17.24 9.92
CA VAL A 78 5.52 -15.96 9.24
C VAL A 78 4.15 -15.39 9.64
N VAL A 79 4.13 -14.12 10.03
CA VAL A 79 2.91 -13.39 10.44
C VAL A 79 2.34 -12.57 9.29
N LYS A 80 3.21 -11.96 8.48
CA LYS A 80 2.84 -11.20 7.29
C LYS A 80 3.89 -11.37 6.20
N ALA A 81 3.43 -11.37 4.96
CA ALA A 81 4.30 -11.41 3.78
C ALA A 81 3.75 -10.47 2.71
N LYS A 82 4.52 -9.44 2.39
CA LYS A 82 4.24 -8.51 1.30
C LYS A 82 5.31 -8.66 0.24
N GLU A 83 4.93 -8.42 -1.00
CA GLU A 83 5.83 -8.47 -2.14
C GLU A 83 5.87 -7.13 -2.83
N GLN A 84 7.07 -6.74 -3.23
CA GLN A 84 7.32 -5.51 -3.95
C GLN A 84 8.23 -5.79 -5.14
N VAL A 85 7.74 -5.46 -6.34
CA VAL A 85 8.53 -5.58 -7.56
C VAL A 85 9.52 -4.42 -7.66
N VAL A 86 10.80 -4.74 -7.76
CA VAL A 86 11.92 -3.78 -7.89
C VAL A 86 12.83 -4.24 -9.04
N ALA A 87 14.16 -4.05 -8.98
CA ALA A 87 15.11 -4.76 -9.84
C ALA A 87 15.25 -6.25 -9.42
N GLY A 88 14.12 -6.94 -9.27
CA GLY A 88 13.91 -8.25 -8.66
C GLY A 88 12.55 -8.30 -7.97
N THR A 89 12.39 -9.23 -7.03
CA THR A 89 11.28 -9.28 -6.09
C THR A 89 11.82 -9.03 -4.69
N MET A 90 11.32 -8.00 -4.02
CA MET A 90 11.60 -7.72 -2.62
C MET A 90 10.46 -8.29 -1.78
N HIS A 91 10.77 -9.26 -0.93
CA HIS A 91 9.82 -9.83 0.02
C HIS A 91 9.98 -9.14 1.36
N HIS A 92 8.93 -8.46 1.81
CA HIS A 92 8.85 -7.88 3.16
C HIS A 92 8.11 -8.88 4.04
N LEU A 93 8.85 -9.52 4.94
CA LEU A 93 8.38 -10.58 5.82
C LEU A 93 8.34 -10.08 7.25
N THR A 94 7.22 -10.28 7.93
CA THR A 94 7.14 -10.17 9.38
C THR A 94 7.17 -11.58 9.96
N ILE A 95 8.23 -11.90 10.69
CA ILE A 95 8.54 -13.23 11.20
C ILE A 95 8.41 -13.22 12.72
N GLU A 96 7.73 -14.21 13.28
CA GLU A 96 7.78 -14.50 14.71
C GLU A 96 8.95 -15.47 14.95
N ALA A 97 9.89 -15.06 15.80
CA ALA A 97 11.01 -15.88 16.22
C ALA A 97 11.14 -15.90 17.75
N ILE A 98 11.69 -16.98 18.29
CA ILE A 98 11.92 -17.13 19.72
C ILE A 98 13.37 -16.74 20.00
N GLU A 99 13.56 -15.69 20.80
CA GLU A 99 14.86 -15.24 21.28
C GLU A 99 14.93 -15.49 22.79
N ALA A 100 15.88 -16.31 23.24
CA ALA A 100 16.05 -16.65 24.66
C ALA A 100 14.74 -17.10 25.37
N GLY A 101 13.89 -17.84 24.66
CA GLY A 101 12.61 -18.35 25.17
C GLY A 101 11.43 -17.37 25.10
N LYS A 102 11.63 -16.15 24.60
CA LYS A 102 10.56 -15.16 24.38
C LYS A 102 10.24 -15.03 22.90
N LYS A 103 8.97 -15.10 22.53
CA LYS A 103 8.50 -14.84 21.18
C LYS A 103 8.59 -13.34 20.90
N LYS A 104 9.29 -12.98 19.83
CA LYS A 104 9.43 -11.62 19.33
C LYS A 104 9.13 -11.57 17.84
N LEU A 105 8.70 -10.41 17.38
CA LEU A 105 8.46 -10.15 15.96
C LEU A 105 9.67 -9.45 15.37
N TYR A 106 10.04 -9.89 14.18
CA TYR A 106 11.13 -9.35 13.39
C TYR A 106 10.61 -9.01 12.00
N GLU A 107 11.08 -7.90 11.46
CA GLU A 107 10.86 -7.52 10.07
C GLU A 107 12.12 -7.86 9.26
N ALA A 108 11.93 -8.67 8.22
CA ALA A 108 12.99 -9.10 7.31
C ALA A 108 12.64 -8.69 5.88
N LYS A 109 13.61 -8.09 5.18
CA LYS A 109 13.52 -7.80 3.75
C LYS A 109 14.47 -8.70 2.99
N VAL A 110 13.91 -9.58 2.16
CA VAL A 110 14.68 -10.52 1.34
C VAL A 110 14.55 -10.13 -0.12
N TRP A 111 15.68 -9.83 -0.75
CA TRP A 111 15.72 -9.46 -2.15
C TRP A 111 16.11 -10.65 -3.02
N VAL A 112 15.22 -11.02 -3.95
CA VAL A 112 15.37 -12.17 -4.84
C VAL A 112 15.44 -11.69 -6.29
N LYS A 113 16.44 -12.16 -7.05
CA LYS A 113 16.52 -11.96 -8.51
C LYS A 113 16.57 -13.34 -9.18
N PRO A 114 15.43 -13.85 -9.66
CA PRO A 114 15.35 -15.20 -10.23
C PRO A 114 16.30 -15.42 -11.41
N TRP A 115 16.47 -14.41 -12.27
CA TRP A 115 17.36 -14.48 -13.44
C TRP A 115 18.85 -14.55 -13.11
N LEU A 116 19.24 -14.28 -11.87
CA LEU A 116 20.63 -14.32 -11.40
C LEU A 116 20.85 -15.35 -10.29
N ASN A 117 19.82 -16.14 -9.93
CA ASN A 117 19.81 -17.00 -8.75
C ASN A 117 20.28 -16.29 -7.47
N PHE A 118 20.02 -14.98 -7.39
CA PHE A 118 20.50 -14.15 -6.30
C PHE A 118 19.41 -14.05 -5.23
N LYS A 119 19.77 -14.36 -3.98
CA LYS A 119 18.94 -14.14 -2.80
C LYS A 119 19.80 -13.51 -1.71
N GLU A 120 19.35 -12.40 -1.16
CA GLU A 120 20.09 -11.70 -0.10
C GLU A 120 19.12 -11.15 0.95
N LEU A 121 19.50 -11.31 2.22
CA LEU A 121 18.87 -10.61 3.33
C LEU A 121 19.38 -9.17 3.33
N HIS A 122 18.52 -8.25 2.89
CA HIS A 122 18.85 -6.84 2.80
C HIS A 122 18.73 -6.15 4.15
N GLU A 123 17.67 -6.47 4.91
CA GLU A 123 17.39 -5.86 6.20
C GLU A 123 16.77 -6.89 7.14
N PHE A 124 17.19 -6.87 8.40
CA PHE A 124 16.60 -7.65 9.48
C PHE A 124 16.58 -6.77 10.73
N LYS A 125 15.38 -6.46 11.19
CA LYS A 125 15.16 -5.57 12.35
C LYS A 125 14.19 -6.22 13.30
N ASP A 126 14.38 -6.00 14.60
CA ASP A 126 13.32 -6.25 15.56
C ASP A 126 12.15 -5.31 15.22
N ALA A 127 10.92 -5.82 15.21
CA ALA A 127 9.74 -5.01 14.92
C ALA A 127 9.40 -4.03 16.07
N GLY A 128 10.36 -3.79 16.97
CA GLY A 128 10.20 -3.14 18.26
C GLY A 128 9.38 -4.00 19.22
N ASP A 129 9.80 -4.03 20.48
CA ASP A 129 8.87 -4.30 21.58
C ASP A 129 7.84 -3.16 21.55
N VAL A 130 6.72 -3.36 20.84
CA VAL A 130 5.50 -2.66 21.21
C VAL A 130 5.35 -2.96 22.70
N PRO A 131 5.42 -1.95 23.60
CA PRO A 131 5.32 -2.22 25.01
C PRO A 131 4.07 -3.07 25.18
N VAL A 132 4.21 -4.09 26.03
CA VAL A 132 3.13 -4.94 26.50
C VAL A 132 2.07 -4.05 27.18
N PHE A 133 1.31 -3.30 26.38
CA PHE A 133 -0.08 -3.04 26.65
C PHE A 133 -0.78 -4.32 26.22
N THR A 134 -0.56 -5.38 27.00
CA THR A 134 -1.52 -6.47 27.13
C THR A 134 -2.87 -5.81 27.25
N SER A 135 -3.74 -6.03 26.27
CA SER A 135 -5.15 -5.64 26.27
C SER A 135 -5.97 -6.36 27.35
N SER A 136 -5.31 -6.82 28.41
CA SER A 136 -5.88 -7.63 29.49
C SER A 136 -6.19 -6.79 30.74
N ASP A 137 -5.69 -5.55 30.86
CA ASP A 137 -5.97 -4.69 32.03
C ASP A 137 -6.86 -3.47 31.73
N LEU A 138 -7.14 -3.20 30.46
CA LEU A 138 -8.14 -2.22 30.05
C LEU A 138 -9.12 -2.98 29.16
N GLY A 139 -10.28 -3.33 29.69
CA GLY A 139 -11.35 -4.08 29.01
C GLY A 139 -11.91 -3.37 27.78
N VAL A 140 -11.08 -3.18 26.76
CA VAL A 140 -11.45 -2.69 25.44
C VAL A 140 -11.50 -3.92 24.55
N LYS A 141 -12.72 -4.30 24.19
CA LYS A 141 -12.98 -5.23 23.09
C LYS A 141 -12.26 -4.70 21.85
N ARG A 142 -11.04 -5.18 21.59
CA ARG A 142 -10.35 -4.93 20.32
C ARG A 142 -10.95 -5.87 19.30
N ASP A 143 -12.02 -5.42 18.66
CA ASP A 143 -12.42 -5.98 17.38
C ASP A 143 -11.22 -5.85 16.42
N GLY A 144 -10.91 -6.95 15.73
CA GLY A 144 -9.62 -7.20 15.08
C GLY A 144 -9.16 -6.09 14.14
N HIS A 145 -7.96 -5.56 14.39
CA HIS A 145 -7.33 -4.58 13.51
C HIS A 145 -6.57 -5.29 12.38
N ALA A 146 -7.30 -5.51 11.27
CA ALA A 146 -6.70 -5.51 9.95
C ALA A 146 -6.00 -4.15 9.68
N PRO A 147 -5.00 -4.08 8.79
CA PRO A 147 -4.65 -2.79 8.18
C PRO A 147 -5.91 -2.21 7.53
N GLY A 148 -6.41 -1.11 8.07
CA GLY A 148 -7.70 -0.55 7.69
C GLY A 148 -8.05 0.69 8.51
N TRP A 149 -9.06 1.40 8.04
CA TRP A 149 -9.59 2.64 8.60
C TRP A 149 -9.73 2.60 10.13
N ARG A 150 -9.05 3.51 10.83
CA ARG A 150 -9.17 3.70 12.28
C ARG A 150 -9.98 4.96 12.56
N ALA A 151 -10.95 4.87 13.45
CA ALA A 151 -11.66 6.06 13.92
C ALA A 151 -10.66 7.01 14.61
N VAL A 152 -10.65 8.27 14.17
CA VAL A 152 -9.80 9.32 14.73
C VAL A 152 -10.65 10.40 15.39
N PRO A 153 -10.16 11.04 16.47
CA PRO A 153 -10.88 12.14 17.10
C PRO A 153 -11.16 13.26 16.09
N VAL A 154 -12.39 13.75 16.07
CA VAL A 154 -12.81 14.83 15.15
C VAL A 154 -12.09 16.15 15.44
N HIS A 155 -11.58 16.34 16.66
CA HIS A 155 -10.83 17.53 17.08
C HIS A 155 -9.31 17.39 16.91
N ASP A 156 -8.83 16.32 16.26
CA ASP A 156 -7.40 16.17 15.97
C ASP A 156 -6.94 17.26 14.98
N PRO A 157 -5.77 17.90 15.20
CA PRO A 157 -5.24 18.91 14.29
C PRO A 157 -5.12 18.42 12.83
N SER A 158 -4.74 17.15 12.62
CA SER A 158 -4.57 16.59 11.29
C SER A 158 -5.90 16.43 10.56
N VAL A 159 -6.96 16.06 11.30
CA VAL A 159 -8.32 15.93 10.77
C VAL A 159 -8.89 17.29 10.44
N GLN A 160 -8.66 18.28 11.29
CA GLN A 160 -9.09 19.67 11.06
C GLN A 160 -8.40 20.28 9.84
N ASP A 161 -7.08 20.12 9.72
CA ASP A 161 -6.32 20.60 8.55
C ASP A 161 -6.84 19.95 7.26
N ALA A 162 -7.07 18.63 7.28
CA ALA A 162 -7.62 17.90 6.14
C ALA A 162 -9.04 18.36 5.80
N ALA A 163 -9.89 18.61 6.79
CA ALA A 163 -11.26 19.09 6.61
C ALA A 163 -11.31 20.50 6.01
N ILE A 164 -10.45 21.41 6.49
CA ILE A 164 -10.30 22.76 5.94
C ILE A 164 -9.82 22.70 4.49
N HIS A 165 -8.83 21.85 4.21
CA HIS A 165 -8.34 21.66 2.86
C HIS A 165 -9.41 21.09 1.92
N ALA A 166 -10.20 20.12 2.41
CA ALA A 166 -11.34 19.57 1.69
C ALA A 166 -12.38 20.67 1.40
N LEU A 167 -12.76 21.48 2.38
CA LEU A 167 -13.72 22.58 2.21
C LEU A 167 -13.26 23.58 1.15
N LYS A 168 -11.98 23.97 1.18
CA LYS A 168 -11.39 24.85 0.17
C LYS A 168 -11.47 24.23 -1.23
N SER A 169 -11.17 22.93 -1.34
CA SER A 169 -11.26 22.18 -2.58
C SER A 169 -12.70 22.08 -3.09
N ILE A 170 -13.67 21.87 -2.18
CA ILE A 170 -15.10 21.83 -2.47
C ILE A 170 -15.56 23.19 -3.00
N GLN A 171 -15.17 24.27 -2.35
CA GLN A 171 -15.51 25.63 -2.74
C GLN A 171 -14.96 25.96 -4.13
N GLN A 172 -13.69 25.62 -4.40
CA GLN A 172 -13.06 25.88 -5.70
C GLN A 172 -13.71 25.08 -6.85
N ARG A 173 -14.18 23.86 -6.57
CA ARG A 173 -14.84 22.99 -7.55
C ARG A 173 -16.32 23.30 -7.73
N SER A 174 -16.92 24.01 -6.78
CA SER A 174 -18.34 24.34 -6.79
C SER A 174 -18.59 25.71 -7.38
N ASN A 175 -19.59 25.82 -8.25
CA ASN A 175 -20.01 27.11 -8.81
C ASN A 175 -21.02 27.83 -7.89
N SER A 176 -20.83 27.73 -6.57
CA SER A 176 -21.81 28.23 -5.60
C SER A 176 -21.65 29.72 -5.34
N LEU A 177 -22.77 30.44 -5.33
CA LEU A 177 -22.85 31.87 -5.01
C LEU A 177 -22.64 32.15 -3.51
N PHE A 178 -22.83 31.16 -2.66
CA PHE A 178 -22.60 31.26 -1.22
C PHE A 178 -21.39 30.39 -0.83
N PRO A 179 -20.48 30.90 0.02
CA PRO A 179 -19.36 30.10 0.48
C PRO A 179 -19.84 28.94 1.35
N TYR A 180 -19.19 27.78 1.21
CA TYR A 180 -19.37 26.67 2.15
C TYR A 180 -18.60 26.97 3.43
N GLU A 181 -19.29 26.86 4.56
CA GLU A 181 -18.71 26.95 5.90
C GLU A 181 -18.71 25.57 6.54
N LEU A 182 -17.57 25.12 7.10
CA LEU A 182 -17.53 23.89 7.87
C LEU A 182 -18.21 24.12 9.21
N GLN A 183 -19.30 23.40 9.46
CA GLN A 183 -20.03 23.50 10.73
C GLN A 183 -19.48 22.49 11.74
N GLU A 184 -19.32 21.23 11.34
CA GLU A 184 -18.73 20.18 12.17
C GLU A 184 -18.20 19.02 11.32
N VAL A 185 -17.24 18.28 11.87
CA VAL A 185 -16.84 16.96 11.37
C VAL A 185 -17.63 15.93 12.14
N VAL A 186 -18.56 15.24 11.48
CA VAL A 186 -19.48 14.27 12.11
C VAL A 186 -18.71 13.02 12.52
N HIS A 187 -17.94 12.46 11.60
CA HIS A 187 -17.06 11.31 11.83
C HIS A 187 -15.80 11.43 10.98
N ALA A 188 -14.69 10.91 11.49
CA ALA A 188 -13.43 10.86 10.79
C ALA A 188 -12.74 9.52 11.04
N ASN A 189 -12.29 8.89 9.96
CA ASN A 189 -11.45 7.71 9.98
C ASN A 189 -10.14 8.03 9.25
N ALA A 190 -9.02 7.51 9.75
CA ALA A 190 -7.73 7.62 9.12
C ALA A 190 -7.13 6.24 8.84
N GLU A 191 -6.54 6.10 7.67
CA GLU A 191 -5.73 4.95 7.28
C GLU A 191 -4.31 5.47 7.01
N VAL A 192 -3.35 5.09 7.85
CA VAL A 192 -1.95 5.43 7.65
C VAL A 192 -1.29 4.27 6.92
N VAL A 193 -0.79 4.56 5.72
CA VAL A 193 -0.12 3.59 4.83
C VAL A 193 1.26 4.14 4.52
N ASP A 194 2.28 3.44 5.01
CA ASP A 194 3.68 3.83 4.91
C ASP A 194 3.88 5.29 5.41
N ASP A 195 4.25 6.23 4.54
CA ASP A 195 4.44 7.66 4.83
C ASP A 195 3.25 8.55 4.36
N SER A 196 2.15 7.94 3.93
CA SER A 196 0.94 8.60 3.46
C SER A 196 -0.24 8.35 4.39
N ALA A 197 -1.17 9.28 4.46
CA ALA A 197 -2.36 9.13 5.28
C ALA A 197 -3.62 9.42 4.46
N LYS A 198 -4.59 8.51 4.50
CA LYS A 198 -5.92 8.72 3.93
C LYS A 198 -6.88 9.05 5.06
N PHE A 199 -7.74 10.03 4.84
CA PHE A 199 -8.77 10.47 5.76
C PHE A 199 -10.13 10.31 5.09
N ASP A 200 -10.98 9.42 5.61
CA ASP A 200 -12.40 9.31 5.25
C ASP A 200 -13.19 10.08 6.30
N MET A 201 -13.78 11.21 5.91
CA MET A 201 -14.48 12.11 6.82
C MET A 201 -15.89 12.40 6.31
N LEU A 202 -16.81 12.57 7.26
CA LEU A 202 -18.14 13.09 6.98
C LEU A 202 -18.22 14.53 7.51
N LEU A 203 -18.18 15.49 6.61
CA LEU A 203 -18.25 16.91 6.92
C LEU A 203 -19.71 17.36 6.89
N LYS A 204 -20.15 18.08 7.91
CA LYS A 204 -21.38 18.86 7.87
C LYS A 204 -21.01 20.30 7.55
N VAL A 205 -21.48 20.79 6.41
CA VAL A 205 -21.21 22.14 5.92
C VAL A 205 -22.49 22.93 5.82
N LYS A 206 -22.39 24.23 6.00
CA LYS A 206 -23.48 25.16 5.83
C LYS A 206 -23.23 25.99 4.57
N ARG A 207 -24.26 26.06 3.73
CA ARG A 207 -24.29 26.90 2.53
C ARG A 207 -25.45 27.87 2.68
N GLY A 208 -25.17 29.13 3.01
CA GLY A 208 -26.21 30.12 3.28
C GLY A 208 -27.11 29.70 4.44
N SER A 209 -28.39 29.37 4.15
CA SER A 209 -29.35 28.85 5.13
C SER A 209 -29.54 27.33 5.11
N THR A 210 -28.85 26.63 4.20
CA THR A 210 -28.97 25.17 4.01
C THR A 210 -27.80 24.44 4.66
N GLU A 211 -28.08 23.36 5.38
CA GLU A 211 -27.08 22.45 5.94
C GLU A 211 -26.98 21.20 5.05
N GLU A 212 -25.76 20.82 4.68
CA GLU A 212 -25.46 19.69 3.80
C GLU A 212 -24.36 18.83 4.41
N LYS A 213 -24.35 17.54 4.11
CA LYS A 213 -23.29 16.62 4.53
C LYS A 213 -22.50 16.14 3.32
N PHE A 214 -21.18 16.10 3.44
CA PHE A 214 -20.28 15.60 2.41
C PHE A 214 -19.40 14.51 2.98
N LYS A 215 -19.44 13.34 2.35
CA LYS A 215 -18.43 12.32 2.56
C LYS A 215 -17.22 12.68 1.70
N VAL A 216 -16.06 12.84 2.33
CA VAL A 216 -14.82 13.25 1.67
C VAL A 216 -13.72 12.27 1.97
N LEU A 217 -12.92 11.97 0.94
CA LEU A 217 -11.70 11.19 1.08
C LEU A 217 -10.50 12.07 0.73
N VAL A 218 -9.73 12.43 1.75
CA VAL A 218 -8.54 13.28 1.63
C VAL A 218 -7.30 12.42 1.75
N HIS A 219 -6.37 12.56 0.83
CA HIS A 219 -5.08 11.89 0.86
C HIS A 219 -3.97 12.88 1.16
N LYS A 220 -3.21 12.62 2.22
CA LYS A 220 -2.00 13.33 2.60
C LYS A 220 -0.81 12.54 2.08
N ASN A 221 -0.05 13.15 1.17
CA ASN A 221 1.18 12.57 0.65
C ASN A 221 2.31 12.71 1.70
N ASN A 222 3.41 12.00 1.49
CA ASN A 222 4.64 12.09 2.29
C ASN A 222 5.25 13.51 2.34
N GLU A 223 4.97 14.35 1.33
CA GLU A 223 5.36 15.77 1.29
C GLU A 223 4.48 16.67 2.19
N GLY A 224 3.45 16.11 2.84
CA GLY A 224 2.51 16.86 3.68
C GLY A 224 1.39 17.58 2.92
N SER A 225 1.35 17.46 1.59
CA SER A 225 0.28 18.02 0.75
C SER A 225 -1.00 17.18 0.82
N TYR A 226 -2.14 17.85 0.98
CA TYR A 226 -3.47 17.24 1.04
C TYR A 226 -4.15 17.28 -0.34
N HIS A 227 -4.75 16.18 -0.76
CA HIS A 227 -5.48 16.07 -2.02
C HIS A 227 -6.87 15.48 -1.77
N LEU A 228 -7.92 16.17 -2.22
CA LEU A 228 -9.28 15.66 -2.15
C LEU A 228 -9.51 14.70 -3.32
N ASN A 229 -9.49 13.39 -3.05
CA ASN A 229 -9.66 12.35 -4.06
C ASN A 229 -11.13 12.13 -4.42
N GLN A 230 -11.98 12.03 -3.41
CA GLN A 230 -13.41 11.72 -3.59
C GLN A 230 -14.24 12.63 -2.70
N MET A 231 -15.39 13.05 -3.24
CA MET A 231 -16.38 13.89 -2.58
C MET A 231 -17.75 13.42 -3.04
N GLU A 232 -18.59 13.00 -2.10
CA GLU A 232 -19.96 12.60 -2.35
C GLU A 232 -20.90 13.33 -1.39
N PRO A 233 -22.01 13.92 -1.88
CA PRO A 233 -23.06 14.40 -0.99
C PRO A 233 -23.65 13.20 -0.24
N HIS A 234 -23.74 13.31 1.08
CA HIS A 234 -24.36 12.31 1.93
C HIS A 234 -25.79 12.75 2.24
N ALA A 235 -26.76 11.96 1.80
CA ALA A 235 -28.19 12.18 2.06
C ALA A 235 -28.58 11.93 3.52
#